data_AF-A0A846XNH9-F1
#
_entry.id   AF-A0A846XNH9-F1
#
_cell.length_a   1.000
_cell.length_b   1.000
_cell.length_c   1.000
_cell.angle_alpha   90.00
_cell.angle_beta   90.00
_cell.angle_gamma   90.00
#
_symmetry.space_group_name_H-M   'P 1'
#
loop_
_entity.id
_entity.type
_entity.pdbx_description
1 polymer ?
#
loop_
_entity_poly.entity_id
_entity_poly.type
_entity_poly.pdbx_seq_one_letter_code
_entity_poly.pdbx_strand_id
1 'polypeptide(L)' 'MSRTVIDVDDEALAEAARHLGTTTKKDTVNAALREIGDRRRRAAAIARMREMVADGEIDFDAPQPSSSGRVA' A
#
# COMPACT_ATOMS: atom_id res chain seq x y z
N MET A 1 -15.33 -10.50 -15.61
CA MET A 1 -16.09 -9.40 -14.95
C MET A 1 -17.56 -9.60 -15.26
N SER A 2 -18.43 -9.54 -14.27
CA SER A 2 -19.89 -9.48 -14.46
C SER A 2 -20.32 -8.04 -14.79
N ARG A 3 -21.45 -7.89 -15.48
CA ARG A 3 -22.03 -6.57 -15.79
C ARG A 3 -22.98 -6.17 -14.65
N THR A 4 -22.74 -5.02 -14.07
CA THR A 4 -23.57 -4.44 -13.00
C THR A 4 -23.96 -3.03 -13.43
N VAL A 5 -25.22 -2.66 -13.25
CA VAL A 5 -25.72 -1.30 -13.48
C VAL A 5 -25.87 -0.65 -12.12
N ILE A 6 -25.16 0.45 -11.91
CA ILE A 6 -25.19 1.25 -10.68
C ILE A 6 -25.18 2.72 -11.06
N ASP A 7 -25.84 3.53 -10.25
CA ASP A 7 -25.65 4.98 -10.28
C ASP A 7 -24.37 5.31 -9.50
N VAL A 8 -23.57 6.22 -10.05
CA VAL A 8 -22.30 6.64 -9.47
C VAL A 8 -22.29 8.16 -9.46
N ASP A 9 -21.85 8.74 -8.36
CA ASP A 9 -21.61 10.16 -8.26
C ASP A 9 -20.50 10.57 -9.24
N ASP A 10 -20.84 11.44 -10.20
CA ASP A 10 -19.93 11.84 -11.27
C ASP A 10 -18.77 12.72 -10.77
N GLU A 11 -18.95 13.47 -9.68
CA GLU A 11 -17.90 14.30 -9.09
C GLU A 11 -16.86 13.42 -8.39
N ALA A 12 -17.31 12.49 -7.55
CA ALA A 12 -16.45 11.51 -6.90
C ALA A 12 -15.72 10.63 -7.92
N LEU A 13 -16.41 10.24 -9.01
CA LEU A 13 -15.80 9.47 -10.08
C LEU A 13 -14.72 10.26 -10.82
N ALA A 14 -14.94 11.56 -11.08
CA ALA A 14 -13.96 12.43 -11.70
C ALA A 14 -12.73 12.67 -10.78
N GLU A 15 -12.94 12.82 -9.47
CA GLU A 15 -11.85 12.90 -8.51
C GLU A 15 -11.03 11.61 -8.48
N ALA A 16 -11.68 10.46 -8.39
CA ALA A 16 -11.02 9.17 -8.45
C ALA A 16 -10.23 8.98 -9.75
N ALA A 17 -10.80 9.39 -10.89
CA ALA A 17 -10.14 9.28 -12.19
C ALA A 17 -8.84 10.12 -12.25
N ARG A 18 -8.87 11.35 -11.72
CA ARG A 18 -7.68 12.20 -11.61
C ARG A 18 -6.64 11.59 -10.68
N HIS A 19 -7.06 11.06 -9.54
CA HIS A 19 -6.15 10.45 -8.57
C HIS A 19 -5.50 9.17 -9.09
N LEU A 20 -6.26 8.35 -9.82
CA LEU A 20 -5.83 7.05 -10.34
C LEU A 20 -5.20 7.14 -11.75
N GLY A 21 -5.27 8.31 -12.40
CA GLY A 21 -4.76 8.51 -13.77
C GLY A 21 -5.54 7.75 -14.84
N THR A 22 -6.83 7.48 -14.60
CA THR A 22 -7.68 6.70 -15.51
C THR A 22 -8.54 7.60 -16.39
N THR A 23 -8.87 7.13 -17.59
CA THR A 23 -9.62 7.91 -18.59
C THR A 23 -11.06 7.47 -18.76
N THR A 24 -11.39 6.21 -18.43
CA THR A 24 -12.75 5.69 -18.56
C THR A 24 -13.41 5.47 -17.20
N LYS A 25 -14.75 5.61 -17.14
CA LYS A 25 -15.54 5.34 -15.93
C LYS A 25 -15.29 3.91 -15.42
N LYS A 26 -15.29 2.93 -16.33
CA LYS A 26 -15.03 1.52 -16.01
C LYS A 26 -13.64 1.32 -15.42
N ASP A 27 -12.61 1.90 -16.01
CA ASP A 27 -11.24 1.71 -15.54
C ASP A 27 -11.06 2.37 -14.18
N THR A 28 -11.63 3.55 -13.99
CA THR A 28 -11.64 4.26 -12.70
C THR A 28 -12.27 3.42 -11.59
N VAL A 29 -13.48 2.88 -11.82
CA VAL A 29 -14.18 2.03 -10.84
C VAL A 29 -13.36 0.78 -10.53
N ASN A 30 -12.83 0.10 -11.55
CA ASN A 30 -12.06 -1.12 -11.34
C ASN A 30 -10.71 -0.86 -10.64
N ALA A 31 -10.04 0.25 -10.97
CA ALA A 31 -8.80 0.66 -10.32
C ALA A 31 -9.05 1.04 -8.86
N ALA A 32 -10.11 1.80 -8.56
CA ALA A 32 -10.48 2.18 -7.21
C ALA A 32 -10.76 0.96 -6.31
N LEU A 33 -11.51 -0.03 -6.83
CA LEU A 33 -11.79 -1.26 -6.10
C LEU A 33 -10.52 -2.07 -5.80
N ARG A 34 -9.57 -2.11 -6.74
CA ARG A 34 -8.27 -2.76 -6.53
C ARG A 34 -7.44 -2.03 -5.49
N GLU A 35 -7.34 -0.71 -5.59
CA GLU A 35 -6.56 0.14 -4.70
C GLU A 35 -7.01 0.01 -3.24
N ILE A 36 -8.32 -0.10 -2.98
CA ILE A 36 -8.84 -0.35 -1.62
C ILE A 36 -8.37 -1.72 -1.10
N GLY A 37 -8.42 -2.76 -1.94
CA GLY A 37 -7.93 -4.09 -1.59
C GLY A 37 -6.43 -4.10 -1.29
N ASP A 38 -5.63 -3.41 -2.12
CA ASP A 38 -4.20 -3.26 -1.93
C ASP A 38 -3.86 -2.47 -0.67
N ARG A 39 -4.57 -1.36 -0.41
CA ARG A 39 -4.41 -0.57 0.82
C ARG A 39 -4.66 -1.42 2.07
N ARG A 40 -5.68 -2.27 2.06
CA ARG A 40 -5.95 -3.18 3.19
C ARG A 40 -4.87 -4.25 3.33
N ARG A 41 -4.39 -4.84 2.23
CA ARG A 41 -3.27 -5.80 2.27
C ARG A 41 -2.00 -5.16 2.83
N ARG A 42 -1.65 -3.96 2.38
CA ARG A 42 -0.49 -3.19 2.88
C ARG A 42 -0.62 -2.91 4.37
N ALA A 43 -1.79 -2.46 4.83
CA ALA A 43 -2.03 -2.21 6.25
C ALA A 43 -1.89 -3.48 7.11
N ALA A 44 -2.44 -4.61 6.65
CA ALA A 44 -2.32 -5.90 7.34
C ALA A 44 -0.87 -6.41 7.38
N ALA A 45 -0.09 -6.22 6.31
CA ALA A 45 1.32 -6.58 6.30
C ALA A 45 2.13 -5.76 7.32
N ILE A 46 1.88 -4.43 7.39
CA ILE A 46 2.52 -3.56 8.38
C ILE A 46 2.13 -3.97 9.81
N ALA A 47 0.87 -4.33 10.05
CA ALA A 47 0.42 -4.79 11.36
C ALA A 47 1.15 -6.07 11.80
N ARG A 48 1.26 -7.08 10.92
CA ARG A 48 2.02 -8.31 11.23
C ARG A 48 3.50 -8.03 11.47
N MET A 49 4.11 -7.15 10.67
CA MET A 49 5.51 -6.79 10.88
C MET A 49 5.72 -6.16 12.27
N ARG A 50 4.80 -5.30 12.74
CA ARG A 50 4.87 -4.73 14.09
C ARG A 50 4.74 -5.78 15.19
N GLU A 51 3.90 -6.79 14.98
CA GLU A 51 3.74 -7.91 15.91
C GLU A 51 5.04 -8.73 16.01
N MET A 52 5.64 -9.11 14.89
CA MET A 52 6.92 -9.84 14.87
C MET A 52 8.06 -9.06 15.54
N VAL A 53 8.05 -7.73 15.43
CA VAL A 53 9.03 -6.85 16.11
C VAL A 53 8.76 -6.79 17.61
N ALA A 54 7.50 -6.73 18.03
CA ALA A 54 7.12 -6.73 19.44
C ALA A 54 7.46 -8.06 20.13
N ASP A 55 7.30 -9.17 19.41
CA ASP A 55 7.66 -10.52 19.88
C ASP A 55 9.18 -10.79 19.81
N GLY A 56 9.97 -9.85 19.28
CA GLY A 56 11.43 -9.94 19.23
C GLY A 56 11.96 -10.89 18.15
N GLU A 57 11.13 -11.31 17.20
CA GLU A 57 11.54 -12.19 16.08
C GLU A 57 12.33 -11.44 15.00
N ILE A 58 12.24 -10.11 14.96
CA ILE A 58 13.01 -9.26 14.04
C ILE A 58 13.85 -8.28 14.86
N ASP A 59 15.16 -8.52 14.86
CA ASP A 59 16.16 -7.61 15.42
C ASP A 59 16.59 -6.59 14.35
N PHE A 60 16.40 -5.30 14.64
CA PHE A 60 16.83 -4.19 13.79
C PHE A 60 18.16 -3.58 14.21
N ASP A 61 18.89 -4.17 15.17
CA ASP A 61 20.27 -3.78 15.43
C ASP A 61 21.14 -4.12 14.21
N ALA A 62 21.24 -3.13 13.32
CA ALA A 62 22.15 -3.15 12.20
C ALA A 62 23.57 -3.41 12.74
N PRO A 63 24.39 -4.24 12.08
CA PRO A 63 25.79 -4.35 12.45
C PRO A 63 26.43 -2.96 12.37
N GLN A 64 26.77 -2.40 13.53
CA GLN A 64 27.53 -1.16 13.62
C GLN A 64 28.82 -1.38 12.83
N PRO A 65 29.17 -0.55 11.83
CA PRO A 65 30.45 -0.69 11.16
C PRO A 65 31.53 -0.52 12.21
N SER A 66 32.23 -1.61 12.53
CA SER A 66 33.32 -1.59 13.49
C SER A 66 34.37 -0.61 12.96
N SER A 67 34.47 0.55 13.59
CA SER A 67 35.58 1.47 13.42
C SER A 67 36.83 0.84 14.04
N SER A 68 37.39 -0.17 13.39
CA SER A 68 38.70 -0.69 13.78
C SER A 68 39.74 0.30 13.30
N GLY A 69 40.27 1.06 14.25
CA GLY A 69 41.26 2.10 14.05
C GLY A 69 42.61 1.58 13.57
N ARG A 70 43.23 2.44 12.75
CA ARG A 70 44.65 2.81 12.74
C ARG A 70 45.59 2.01 13.66
N VAL A 71 46.54 1.32 13.04
CA VAL A 71 47.91 1.05 13.53
C VAL A 71 48.76 0.94 12.24
N ALA A 72 49.46 2.03 11.86
CA ALA A 72 50.84 2.34 12.22
C ALA A 72 51.82 1.41 11.50
#